data_AF-A0A0G2HB70-F1
#
_entry.id   AF-A0A0G2HB70-F1
#
_cell.length_a   1.000
_cell.length_b   1.000
_cell.length_c   1.000
_cell.angle_alpha   90.00
_cell.angle_beta   90.00
_cell.angle_gamma   90.00
#
_symmetry.space_group_name_H-M   'P 1'
#
loop_
_entity.id
_entity.type
_entity.pdbx_description
1 polymer ?
#
loop_
_entity_poly.entity_id
_entity_poly.type
_entity_poly.pdbx_seq_one_letter_code
_entity_poly.pdbx_strand_id
1 'polypeptide(L)'
;MQIAQKLPTSVFGIWHHMPKIASAGGAAFNKITKLLPSSSGVNAAETAPLERNRQKIESDYGLTVELQKELQTLALKSMLSENVVGADSEALCCLRKGPAGLWGDCDDYALFVRKLAELERSRRADEGGGNTKTLRISAYFAESDALIGQKGQSYMEDCWKGSGGDGFQDVLNFTTTTVKETDHDSVVQSVDVLKQIFLDAGGSTPTSL
;
A
#
# COMPACT_ATOMS: atom_id res chain seq x y z
N MET A 1 -15.01 -8.45 -7.68
CA MET A 1 -14.31 -9.65 -7.16
C MET A 1 -15.21 -10.90 -6.96
N GLN A 2 -16.53 -10.81 -6.80
CA GLN A 2 -17.37 -11.98 -6.51
C GLN A 2 -17.32 -13.10 -7.58
N ILE A 3 -17.12 -12.76 -8.85
CA ILE A 3 -16.97 -13.75 -9.94
C ILE A 3 -15.66 -14.53 -9.80
N ALA A 4 -14.55 -13.84 -9.47
CA ALA A 4 -13.25 -14.49 -9.26
C ALA A 4 -13.27 -15.46 -8.08
N GLN A 5 -14.09 -15.20 -7.06
CA GLN A 5 -14.31 -16.13 -5.94
C GLN A 5 -14.95 -17.47 -6.36
N LYS A 6 -15.63 -17.54 -7.51
CA LYS A 6 -16.26 -18.78 -8.01
C LYS A 6 -15.32 -19.67 -8.83
N LEU A 7 -14.14 -19.18 -9.21
CA LEU A 7 -13.16 -19.97 -9.97
C LEU A 7 -12.52 -21.08 -9.11
N PRO A 8 -12.10 -22.23 -9.67
CA PRO A 8 -11.32 -23.22 -8.94
C PRO A 8 -9.98 -22.67 -8.43
N THR A 9 -9.47 -23.16 -7.30
CA THR A 9 -8.19 -22.72 -6.72
C THR A 9 -6.99 -23.00 -7.63
N SER A 10 -7.07 -24.07 -8.43
CA SER A 10 -6.03 -24.46 -9.39
C SER A 10 -5.73 -23.38 -10.44
N VAL A 11 -6.69 -22.50 -10.76
CA VAL A 11 -6.50 -21.39 -11.71
C VAL A 11 -5.49 -20.37 -11.18
N PHE A 12 -5.33 -20.26 -9.86
CA PHE A 12 -4.40 -19.30 -9.24
C PHE A 12 -2.97 -19.83 -9.12
N GLY A 13 -2.71 -21.11 -9.38
CA GLY A 13 -1.36 -21.69 -9.37
C GLY A 13 -0.48 -21.28 -10.57
N ILE A 14 -0.97 -20.37 -11.41
CA ILE A 14 -0.31 -19.84 -12.61
C ILE A 14 -0.10 -18.32 -12.46
N TRP A 15 -0.57 -17.71 -11.36
CA TRP A 15 -0.56 -16.27 -11.18
C TRP A 15 0.86 -15.69 -11.18
N HIS A 16 1.81 -16.42 -10.60
CA HIS A 16 3.23 -16.09 -10.59
C HIS A 16 3.91 -16.15 -11.97
N HIS A 17 3.27 -16.74 -12.99
CA HIS A 17 3.79 -16.70 -14.36
C HIS A 17 3.36 -15.43 -15.11
N MET A 18 2.29 -14.75 -14.68
CA MET A 18 1.79 -13.53 -15.33
C MET A 18 2.83 -12.39 -15.37
N PRO A 19 3.60 -12.12 -14.28
CA PRO A 19 4.74 -11.21 -14.30
C PRO A 19 5.82 -11.54 -15.34
N LYS A 20 6.18 -12.83 -15.46
CA LYS A 20 7.28 -13.30 -16.31
C LYS A 20 6.92 -13.24 -17.80
N ILE A 21 5.67 -13.55 -18.15
CA ILE A 21 5.14 -13.43 -19.52
C ILE A 21 5.21 -11.97 -20.00
N ALA A 22 5.04 -10.99 -19.10
CA ALA A 22 5.23 -9.60 -19.43
C ALA A 22 6.70 -9.31 -19.77
N SER A 23 7.65 -9.71 -18.93
CA SER A 23 9.08 -9.39 -19.10
C SER A 23 9.77 -9.94 -20.38
N ALA A 24 9.18 -10.91 -21.09
CA ALA A 24 9.85 -11.70 -22.13
C ALA A 24 9.67 -11.20 -23.59
N GLY A 25 8.95 -10.11 -23.88
CA GLY A 25 8.86 -9.63 -25.27
C GLY A 25 8.22 -8.26 -25.45
N GLY A 26 8.98 -7.29 -26.01
CA GLY A 26 8.55 -5.89 -26.16
C GLY A 26 7.24 -5.64 -26.94
N ALA A 27 6.81 -6.57 -27.81
CA ALA A 27 5.53 -6.47 -28.53
C ALA A 27 4.36 -7.17 -27.81
N ALA A 28 4.63 -8.21 -27.01
CA ALA A 28 3.63 -8.91 -26.20
C ALA A 28 3.37 -8.19 -24.86
N PHE A 29 4.38 -7.50 -24.34
CA PHE A 29 4.34 -6.67 -23.14
C PHE A 29 3.22 -5.64 -23.21
N ASN A 30 3.16 -4.83 -24.27
CA ASN A 30 2.16 -3.77 -24.41
C ASN A 30 0.70 -4.26 -24.52
N LYS A 31 0.48 -5.53 -24.91
CA LYS A 31 -0.85 -6.14 -24.99
C LYS A 31 -1.27 -6.79 -23.67
N ILE A 32 -0.32 -7.36 -22.93
CA ILE A 32 -0.57 -8.04 -21.65
C ILE A 32 -0.52 -7.07 -20.47
N THR A 33 0.20 -5.95 -20.55
CA THR A 33 0.12 -4.86 -19.56
C THR A 33 -1.28 -4.24 -19.44
N LYS A 34 -2.13 -4.40 -20.46
CA LYS A 34 -3.57 -4.04 -20.38
C LYS A 34 -4.42 -5.07 -19.61
N LEU A 35 -3.89 -6.27 -19.39
CA LEU A 35 -4.53 -7.39 -18.68
C LEU A 35 -3.93 -7.63 -17.29
N LEU A 36 -2.75 -7.07 -17.01
CA LEU A 36 -2.21 -7.00 -15.66
C LEU A 36 -3.00 -5.95 -14.86
N PRO A 37 -3.35 -6.21 -13.59
CA PRO A 37 -3.90 -5.18 -12.72
C PRO A 37 -2.91 -4.01 -12.64
N SER A 38 -3.41 -2.78 -12.74
CA SER A 38 -2.62 -1.52 -12.80
C SER A 38 -1.48 -1.45 -11.77
N SER A 39 -1.65 -2.13 -10.63
CA SER A 39 -0.66 -2.46 -9.59
C SER A 39 0.75 -2.89 -10.03
N SER A 40 0.96 -3.29 -11.29
CA SER A 40 2.26 -3.77 -11.76
C SER A 40 3.19 -2.62 -12.24
N GLY A 41 2.71 -1.38 -12.37
CA GLY A 41 3.55 -0.21 -12.68
C GLY A 41 4.28 -0.23 -14.04
N VAL A 42 3.98 -1.24 -14.88
CA VAL A 42 4.78 -1.63 -16.05
C VAL A 42 4.64 -0.70 -17.24
N ASN A 43 3.56 0.06 -17.28
CA ASN A 43 3.28 1.09 -18.28
C ASN A 43 2.24 2.03 -17.67
N ALA A 44 2.50 2.54 -16.46
CA ALA A 44 1.73 3.68 -15.96
C ALA A 44 1.95 4.81 -16.96
N ALA A 45 0.91 5.23 -17.68
CA ALA A 45 1.01 6.36 -18.59
C ALA A 45 1.56 7.55 -17.81
N GLU A 46 2.48 8.30 -18.43
CA GLU A 46 2.91 9.59 -17.88
C GLU A 46 1.69 10.45 -17.61
N THR A 47 1.42 10.72 -16.33
CA THR A 47 0.38 11.64 -15.90
C THR A 47 1.02 12.96 -15.50
N ALA A 48 0.32 14.08 -15.69
CA ALA A 48 0.82 15.39 -15.27
C ALA A 48 1.21 15.44 -13.77
N PRO A 49 0.49 14.77 -12.84
CA PRO A 49 0.91 14.69 -11.44
C PRO A 49 2.21 13.91 -11.24
N LEU A 50 2.39 12.78 -11.93
CA LEU A 50 3.60 11.98 -11.84
C LEU A 50 4.82 12.76 -12.35
N GLU A 51 4.68 13.44 -13.48
CA GLU A 51 5.74 14.29 -14.04
C GLU A 51 6.10 15.43 -13.08
N ARG A 52 5.11 16.09 -12.46
CA ARG A 52 5.37 17.13 -11.45
C ARG A 52 6.13 16.58 -10.23
N ASN A 53 5.78 15.37 -9.78
CA ASN A 53 6.48 14.70 -8.69
C ASN A 53 7.94 14.42 -9.08
N ARG A 54 8.21 13.98 -10.31
CA ARG A 54 9.58 13.77 -10.81
C ARG A 54 10.39 15.06 -10.90
N GLN A 55 9.79 16.13 -11.42
CA GLN A 55 10.42 17.45 -11.47
C GLN A 55 10.77 17.97 -10.08
N LYS A 56 9.90 17.73 -9.11
CA LYS A 56 10.17 18.06 -7.70
C LYS A 56 11.32 17.24 -7.14
N ILE A 57 11.39 15.94 -7.43
CA ILE A 57 12.51 15.09 -7.01
C ILE A 57 13.84 15.62 -7.60
N GLU A 58 13.84 16.01 -8.88
CA GLU A 58 15.01 16.60 -9.52
C GLU A 58 15.42 17.92 -8.88
N SER A 59 14.48 18.84 -8.67
CA SER A 59 14.73 20.14 -8.04
C SER A 59 15.24 20.03 -6.61
N ASP A 60 14.58 19.20 -5.79
CA ASP A 60 14.81 19.18 -4.34
C ASP A 60 15.92 18.20 -3.92
N TYR A 61 16.21 17.18 -4.75
CA TYR A 61 17.14 16.09 -4.41
C TYR A 61 18.20 15.83 -5.49
N GLY A 62 18.18 16.54 -6.62
CA GLY A 62 19.21 16.46 -7.65
C GLY A 62 19.21 15.17 -8.49
N LEU A 63 18.13 14.38 -8.42
CA LEU A 63 18.00 13.15 -9.20
C LEU A 63 17.28 13.44 -10.52
N THR A 64 17.98 13.37 -11.65
CA THR A 64 17.41 13.75 -12.95
C THR A 64 16.20 12.91 -13.33
N VAL A 65 15.25 13.50 -14.07
CA VAL A 65 14.04 12.79 -14.51
C VAL A 65 14.38 11.55 -15.34
N GLU A 66 15.43 11.61 -16.16
CA GLU A 66 15.91 10.48 -16.96
C GLU A 66 16.37 9.32 -16.07
N LEU A 67 17.16 9.62 -15.03
CA LEU A 67 17.65 8.61 -14.10
C LEU A 67 16.51 8.02 -13.26
N GLN A 68 15.54 8.84 -12.85
CA GLN A 68 14.32 8.36 -12.17
C GLN A 68 13.57 7.32 -13.03
N LYS A 69 13.38 7.61 -14.33
CA LYS A 69 12.69 6.71 -15.27
C LYS A 69 13.48 5.42 -15.52
N GLU A 70 14.80 5.52 -15.63
CA GLU A 70 15.68 4.37 -15.77
C GLU A 70 15.63 3.48 -14.52
N LEU A 71 15.73 4.07 -13.32
CA LEU A 71 15.64 3.35 -12.05
C LEU A 71 14.29 2.65 -11.89
N GLN A 72 13.18 3.32 -12.22
CA GLN A 72 11.85 2.71 -12.17
C GLN A 72 11.76 1.48 -13.11
N THR A 73 12.29 1.61 -14.32
CA THR A 73 12.32 0.52 -15.31
C THR A 73 13.16 -0.66 -14.83
N LEU A 74 14.34 -0.38 -14.28
CA LEU A 74 15.26 -1.40 -13.76
C LEU A 74 14.71 -2.09 -12.51
N ALA A 75 14.15 -1.34 -11.57
CA ALA A 75 13.55 -1.87 -10.35
C ALA A 75 12.41 -2.84 -10.68
N LEU A 76 11.53 -2.44 -11.59
CA LEU A 76 10.43 -3.29 -12.02
C LEU A 76 10.94 -4.54 -12.76
N LYS A 77 11.89 -4.38 -13.69
CA LYS A 77 12.48 -5.52 -14.40
C LYS A 77 13.11 -6.51 -13.44
N SER A 78 13.83 -6.01 -12.42
CA SER A 78 14.41 -6.84 -11.36
C SER A 78 13.32 -7.59 -10.60
N MET A 79 12.31 -6.87 -10.08
CA MET A 79 11.20 -7.44 -9.33
C MET A 79 10.47 -8.56 -10.10
N LEU A 80 10.19 -8.37 -11.40
CA LEU A 80 9.50 -9.38 -12.21
C LEU A 80 10.41 -10.56 -12.61
N SER A 81 11.74 -10.38 -12.57
CA SER A 81 12.71 -11.44 -12.87
C SER A 81 12.90 -12.41 -11.69
N GLU A 82 12.52 -12.00 -10.49
CA GLU A 82 12.63 -12.81 -9.28
C GLU A 82 11.62 -13.96 -9.22
N ASN A 83 11.75 -14.77 -8.17
CA ASN A 83 10.77 -15.82 -7.89
C ASN A 83 9.51 -15.21 -7.24
N VAL A 84 8.51 -14.95 -8.08
CA VAL A 84 7.21 -14.38 -7.68
C VAL A 84 6.15 -15.44 -7.33
N VAL A 85 6.53 -16.68 -6.97
CA VAL A 85 5.58 -17.76 -6.62
C VAL A 85 4.61 -17.37 -5.49
N GLY A 86 5.01 -16.43 -4.63
CA GLY A 86 4.15 -15.87 -3.59
C GLY A 86 2.86 -15.23 -4.13
N ALA A 87 2.86 -14.77 -5.38
CA ALA A 87 1.69 -14.14 -6.02
C ALA A 87 0.49 -15.11 -6.12
N ASP A 88 0.74 -16.42 -6.24
CA ASP A 88 -0.34 -17.42 -6.22
C ASP A 88 -1.02 -17.46 -4.84
N SER A 89 -0.21 -17.48 -3.78
CA SER A 89 -0.69 -17.50 -2.39
C SER A 89 -1.42 -16.20 -2.06
N GLU A 90 -0.90 -15.07 -2.51
CA GLU A 90 -1.54 -13.76 -2.36
C GLU A 90 -2.89 -13.71 -3.08
N ALA A 91 -3.00 -14.21 -4.31
CA ALA A 91 -4.27 -14.24 -5.03
C ALA A 91 -5.32 -15.09 -4.31
N LEU A 92 -4.93 -16.24 -3.76
CA LEU A 92 -5.81 -17.07 -2.93
C LEU A 92 -6.20 -16.36 -1.63
N CYS A 93 -5.25 -15.66 -1.00
CA CYS A 93 -5.45 -14.89 0.22
C CYS A 93 -6.47 -13.76 -0.01
N CYS A 94 -6.29 -12.94 -1.05
CA CYS A 94 -7.18 -11.84 -1.43
C CYS A 94 -8.59 -12.30 -1.80
N LEU A 95 -8.73 -13.52 -2.35
CA LEU A 95 -10.03 -14.10 -2.66
C LEU A 95 -10.67 -14.88 -1.50
N ARG A 96 -10.01 -14.94 -0.34
CA ARG A 96 -10.41 -15.74 0.83
C ARG A 96 -10.66 -17.20 0.46
N LYS A 97 -9.76 -17.79 -0.34
CA LYS A 97 -9.83 -19.18 -0.83
C LYS A 97 -8.90 -20.17 -0.12
N GLY A 98 -8.35 -19.80 1.02
CA GLY A 98 -7.61 -20.72 1.88
C GLY A 98 -8.47 -21.30 3.00
N PRO A 99 -7.83 -21.99 3.96
CA PRO A 99 -8.48 -22.40 5.20
C PRO A 99 -9.15 -21.22 5.91
N ALA A 100 -10.20 -21.51 6.69
CA ALA A 100 -10.80 -20.51 7.57
C ALA A 100 -9.73 -19.96 8.55
N GLY A 101 -9.76 -18.65 8.82
CA GLY A 101 -8.75 -18.01 9.67
C GLY A 101 -7.46 -17.64 8.94
N LEU A 102 -7.41 -17.69 7.60
CA LEU A 102 -6.20 -17.36 6.83
C LEU A 102 -5.70 -15.93 7.10
N TRP A 103 -6.62 -15.00 7.36
CA TRP A 103 -6.27 -13.61 7.71
C TRP A 103 -6.08 -13.41 9.22
N GLY A 104 -6.22 -14.48 10.01
CA GLY A 104 -6.21 -14.41 11.47
C GLY A 104 -7.25 -13.42 11.99
N ASP A 105 -6.85 -12.55 12.90
CA ASP A 105 -7.74 -11.50 13.43
C ASP A 105 -8.19 -10.50 12.35
N CYS A 106 -7.45 -10.35 11.24
CA CYS A 106 -7.85 -9.48 10.13
C CYS A 106 -8.99 -10.07 9.29
N ASP A 107 -9.47 -11.29 9.56
CA ASP A 107 -10.75 -11.74 9.00
C ASP A 107 -11.90 -10.81 9.43
N ASP A 108 -11.81 -10.25 10.65
CA ASP A 108 -12.58 -9.11 11.16
C ASP A 108 -11.61 -7.97 11.54
N TYR A 109 -11.35 -7.06 10.60
CA TYR A 109 -10.38 -5.99 10.81
C TYR A 109 -10.70 -5.10 12.03
N ALA A 110 -11.98 -4.93 12.41
CA ALA A 110 -12.35 -4.20 13.61
C ALA A 110 -11.97 -4.95 14.89
N LEU A 111 -12.01 -6.29 14.88
CA LEU A 111 -11.47 -7.11 15.97
C LEU A 111 -9.96 -6.94 16.09
N PHE A 112 -9.23 -6.94 14.97
CA PHE A 112 -7.78 -6.68 14.98
C PHE A 112 -7.44 -5.34 15.66
N VAL A 113 -8.10 -4.24 15.27
CA VAL A 113 -7.84 -2.91 15.86
C VAL A 113 -8.15 -2.89 17.36
N ARG A 114 -9.25 -3.52 17.78
CA ARG A 114 -9.61 -3.66 19.22
C ARG A 114 -8.51 -4.36 20.00
N LYS A 115 -8.04 -5.51 19.51
CA LYS A 115 -6.95 -6.26 20.14
C LYS A 115 -5.65 -5.47 20.20
N LEU A 116 -5.33 -4.71 19.15
CA LEU A 116 -4.16 -3.83 19.15
C LEU A 116 -4.27 -2.76 20.25
N ALA A 117 -5.44 -2.14 20.42
CA ALA A 117 -5.67 -1.17 21.48
C ALA A 117 -5.52 -1.79 22.88
N GLU A 118 -6.07 -2.98 23.11
CA GLU A 118 -5.94 -3.72 24.38
C GLU A 118 -4.48 -4.07 24.70
N LEU A 119 -3.70 -4.47 23.69
CA LEU A 119 -2.26 -4.73 23.85
C LEU A 119 -1.50 -3.47 24.24
N GLU A 120 -1.78 -2.33 23.60
CA GLU A 120 -1.16 -1.05 23.98
C GLU A 120 -1.56 -0.59 25.39
N ARG A 121 -2.81 -0.81 25.81
CA ARG A 121 -3.24 -0.54 27.20
C ARG A 121 -2.47 -1.39 28.19
N SER A 122 -2.31 -2.68 27.90
CA SER A 122 -1.58 -3.62 28.73
C SER A 122 -0.11 -3.24 28.85
N ARG A 123 0.55 -2.95 27.72
CA ARG A 123 1.95 -2.50 27.68
C ARG A 123 2.17 -1.25 28.55
N ARG A 124 1.26 -0.27 28.49
CA ARG A 124 1.36 0.94 29.31
C ARG A 124 1.15 0.69 30.80
N ALA A 125 0.25 -0.24 31.15
CA ALA A 125 0.04 -0.64 32.54
C ALA A 125 1.32 -1.28 33.12
N ASP A 126 1.99 -2.13 32.33
CA ASP A 126 3.25 -2.77 32.70
C ASP A 126 4.41 -1.76 32.86
N GLU A 127 4.42 -0.69 32.07
CA GLU A 127 5.38 0.42 32.17
C GLU A 127 5.11 1.39 33.35
N GLY A 128 4.16 1.07 34.24
CA GLY A 128 3.85 1.84 35.43
C GLY A 128 3.03 3.12 35.17
N GLY A 129 2.32 3.19 34.04
CA GLY A 129 1.34 4.25 33.75
C GLY A 129 1.90 5.66 33.52
N GLY A 130 3.22 5.84 33.60
CA GLY A 130 3.88 7.14 33.33
C GLY A 130 3.93 7.49 31.83
N ASN A 131 3.76 6.51 30.95
CA ASN A 131 3.79 6.70 29.51
C ASN A 131 2.39 6.97 28.95
N THR A 132 2.10 8.25 28.71
CA THR A 132 0.81 8.71 28.13
C THR A 132 0.85 8.78 26.60
N LYS A 133 1.95 8.39 25.94
CA LYS A 133 2.10 8.50 24.49
C LYS A 133 1.26 7.48 23.75
N THR A 134 0.46 7.93 22.80
CA THR A 134 -0.32 7.09 21.89
C THR A 134 0.54 6.51 20.77
N LEU A 135 0.21 5.27 20.38
CA LEU A 135 0.73 4.70 19.15
C LEU A 135 0.13 5.50 18.00
N ARG A 136 0.98 6.08 17.15
CA ARG A 136 0.55 6.87 15.99
C ARG A 136 0.43 5.97 14.78
N ILE A 137 -0.69 6.04 14.09
CA ILE A 137 -0.95 5.36 12.83
C ILE A 137 -1.41 6.39 11.81
N SER A 138 -0.62 6.59 10.77
CA SER A 138 -0.95 7.48 9.65
C SER A 138 -1.26 6.64 8.41
N ALA A 139 -2.45 6.82 7.84
CA ALA A 139 -2.85 6.18 6.60
C ALA A 139 -3.00 7.22 5.48
N TYR A 140 -2.36 6.96 4.35
CA TYR A 140 -2.42 7.82 3.17
C TYR A 140 -3.24 7.13 2.08
N PHE A 141 -4.26 7.82 1.59
CA PHE A 141 -5.15 7.33 0.54
C PHE A 141 -4.97 8.15 -0.73
N ALA A 142 -5.09 7.52 -1.88
CA ALA A 142 -5.10 8.24 -3.15
C ALA A 142 -6.46 8.94 -3.36
N GLU A 143 -6.46 10.09 -4.05
CA GLU A 143 -7.70 10.78 -4.42
C GLU A 143 -8.57 9.92 -5.36
N SER A 144 -7.93 9.24 -6.31
CA SER A 144 -8.60 8.40 -7.30
C SER A 144 -8.08 6.96 -7.24
N ASP A 145 -8.50 6.19 -6.23
CA ASP A 145 -8.17 4.77 -6.10
C ASP A 145 -9.28 3.86 -6.67
N ALA A 146 -8.98 3.16 -7.76
CA ALA A 146 -9.94 2.22 -8.38
C ALA A 146 -10.02 0.84 -7.69
N LEU A 147 -9.06 0.50 -6.83
CA LEU A 147 -8.97 -0.79 -6.13
C LEU A 147 -9.58 -0.71 -4.72
N ILE A 148 -9.20 0.29 -3.94
CA ILE A 148 -9.69 0.52 -2.57
C ILE A 148 -10.96 1.39 -2.62
N GLY A 149 -10.87 2.53 -3.32
CA GLY A 149 -11.90 3.54 -3.42
C GLY A 149 -12.33 4.18 -2.09
N GLN A 150 -13.23 5.16 -2.17
CA GLN A 150 -13.71 5.89 -1.00
C GLN A 150 -14.36 4.98 0.06
N LYS A 151 -15.05 3.92 -0.37
CA LYS A 151 -15.70 2.98 0.54
C LYS A 151 -14.68 2.21 1.38
N GLY A 152 -13.55 1.81 0.79
CA GLY A 152 -12.47 1.14 1.52
C GLY A 152 -11.83 2.07 2.55
N GLN A 153 -11.60 3.34 2.17
CA GLN A 153 -11.13 4.36 3.10
C GLN A 153 -12.09 4.53 4.28
N SER A 154 -13.38 4.74 4.03
CA SER A 154 -14.38 4.90 5.10
C SER A 154 -14.47 3.68 6.01
N TYR A 155 -14.44 2.47 5.44
CA TYR A 155 -14.42 1.22 6.23
C TYR A 155 -13.22 1.18 7.18
N MET A 156 -12.03 1.54 6.70
CA MET A 156 -10.82 1.59 7.52
C MET A 156 -10.95 2.65 8.62
N GLU A 157 -11.37 3.88 8.27
CA GLU A 157 -11.60 4.95 9.24
C GLU A 157 -12.57 4.55 10.35
N ASP A 158 -13.66 3.87 10.01
CA ASP A 158 -14.65 3.42 10.99
C ASP A 158 -14.09 2.34 11.91
N CYS A 159 -13.27 1.42 11.39
CA CYS A 159 -12.57 0.41 12.20
C CYS A 159 -11.62 1.05 13.22
N TRP A 160 -10.91 2.12 12.84
CA TRP A 160 -9.94 2.80 13.71
C TRP A 160 -10.56 3.82 14.67
N LYS A 161 -11.75 4.35 14.38
CA LYS A 161 -12.51 5.20 15.33
C LYS A 161 -13.06 4.41 16.52
N GLY A 162 -13.33 3.11 16.31
CA GLY A 162 -14.10 2.27 17.21
C GLY A 162 -15.61 2.48 17.00
N SER A 163 -16.38 1.39 17.01
CA SER A 163 -17.83 1.42 16.90
C SER A 163 -18.47 1.20 18.28
N GLY A 164 -19.60 1.86 18.55
CA GLY A 164 -20.42 1.57 19.74
C GLY A 164 -19.93 2.13 21.08
N GLY A 165 -19.02 3.11 21.10
CA GLY A 165 -18.55 3.77 22.34
C GLY A 165 -17.16 3.33 22.82
N ASP A 166 -16.57 2.30 22.20
CA ASP A 166 -15.23 1.79 22.47
C ASP A 166 -14.16 2.59 21.70
N GLY A 167 -14.06 3.89 21.95
CA GLY A 167 -13.00 4.71 21.33
C GLY A 167 -11.61 4.21 21.75
N PHE A 168 -10.65 4.20 20.81
CA PHE A 168 -9.26 3.81 21.09
C PHE A 168 -8.33 5.00 21.32
N GLN A 169 -8.87 6.20 21.42
CA GLN A 169 -8.12 7.46 21.42
C GLN A 169 -7.24 7.65 22.66
N ASP A 170 -7.47 6.86 23.70
CA ASP A 170 -6.61 6.80 24.88
C ASP A 170 -5.24 6.19 24.54
N VAL A 171 -5.18 5.22 23.62
CA VAL A 171 -3.96 4.46 23.29
C VAL A 171 -3.47 4.61 21.85
N LEU A 172 -4.37 4.87 20.92
CA LEU A 172 -4.08 4.99 19.49
C LEU A 172 -4.39 6.41 19.02
N ASN A 173 -3.57 6.93 18.12
CA ASN A 173 -3.83 8.15 17.37
C ASN A 173 -3.81 7.80 15.88
N PHE A 174 -5.00 7.62 15.32
CA PHE A 174 -5.18 7.28 13.91
C PHE A 174 -5.54 8.53 13.09
N THR A 175 -4.75 8.82 12.07
CA THR A 175 -4.99 9.92 11.14
C THR A 175 -5.00 9.43 9.70
N THR A 176 -5.91 10.00 8.90
CA THR A 176 -5.95 9.74 7.46
C THR A 176 -5.60 10.99 6.67
N THR A 177 -5.00 10.82 5.50
CA THR A 177 -4.73 11.90 4.55
C THR A 177 -5.01 11.42 3.14
N THR A 178 -5.91 12.11 2.45
CA THR A 178 -6.14 11.88 1.02
C THR A 178 -5.16 12.74 0.22
N VAL A 179 -4.34 12.09 -0.59
CA VAL A 179 -3.28 12.71 -1.39
C VAL A 179 -3.84 13.08 -2.75
N LYS A 180 -3.96 14.38 -3.00
CA LYS A 180 -4.53 14.92 -4.24
C LYS A 180 -3.74 14.49 -5.46
N GLU A 181 -4.45 14.37 -6.58
CA GLU A 181 -3.90 14.06 -7.90
C GLU A 181 -3.10 12.75 -7.94
N THR A 182 -3.36 11.83 -7.00
CA THR A 182 -2.79 10.49 -7.00
C THR A 182 -3.85 9.42 -7.19
N ASP A 183 -3.40 8.30 -7.71
CA ASP A 183 -4.12 7.04 -7.84
C ASP A 183 -3.44 5.95 -6.99
N HIS A 184 -3.95 4.73 -7.11
CA HIS A 184 -3.46 3.55 -6.38
C HIS A 184 -1.93 3.36 -6.49
N ASP A 185 -1.37 3.62 -7.67
CA ASP A 185 0.03 3.31 -7.98
C ASP A 185 0.96 4.51 -7.71
N SER A 186 0.45 5.74 -7.83
CA SER A 186 1.23 6.96 -7.67
C SER A 186 1.27 7.49 -6.23
N VAL A 187 0.31 7.13 -5.37
CA VAL A 187 0.31 7.60 -3.96
C VAL A 187 1.58 7.19 -3.21
N VAL A 188 2.10 5.98 -3.47
CA VAL A 188 3.34 5.47 -2.85
C VAL A 188 4.61 6.12 -3.40
N GLN A 189 4.51 6.85 -4.52
CA GLN A 189 5.62 7.56 -5.16
C GLN A 189 5.67 9.04 -4.76
N SER A 190 4.67 9.55 -4.04
CA SER A 190 4.60 10.95 -3.65
C SER A 190 5.77 11.32 -2.74
N VAL A 191 6.65 12.20 -3.24
CA VAL A 191 7.83 12.64 -2.48
C VAL A 191 7.45 13.41 -1.21
N ASP A 192 6.31 14.10 -1.24
CA ASP A 192 5.77 14.82 -0.08
C ASP A 192 5.29 13.87 1.01
N VAL A 193 4.59 12.79 0.62
CA VAL A 193 4.15 11.75 1.56
C VAL A 193 5.35 11.05 2.18
N LEU A 194 6.32 10.63 1.35
CA LEU A 194 7.53 9.97 1.83
C LEU A 194 8.32 10.88 2.78
N LYS A 195 8.48 12.17 2.44
CA LYS A 195 9.11 13.16 3.31
C LYS A 195 8.39 13.25 4.65
N GLN A 196 7.05 13.34 4.65
CA GLN A 196 6.27 13.39 5.89
C GLN A 196 6.46 12.13 6.74
N ILE A 197 6.44 10.93 6.13
CA ILE A 197 6.68 9.66 6.83
C ILE A 197 8.05 9.67 7.52
N PHE A 198 9.11 10.11 6.83
CA PHE A 198 10.44 10.19 7.42
C PHE A 198 10.51 11.20 8.57
N LEU A 199 9.86 12.35 8.45
CA LEU A 199 9.79 13.35 9.53
C LEU A 199 9.03 12.82 10.75
N ASP A 200 7.90 12.14 10.53
CA ASP A 200 7.09 11.55 11.62
C ASP A 200 7.82 10.41 12.35
N ALA A 201 8.75 9.73 11.66
CA ALA A 201 9.64 8.72 12.21
C ALA A 201 10.85 9.30 12.97
N GLY A 202 10.95 10.63 13.09
CA GLY A 202 12.06 11.32 13.78
C GLY A 202 13.21 11.74 12.88
N GLY A 203 13.04 11.67 11.56
CA GLY A 203 13.95 12.25 10.59
C GLY A 203 13.98 13.79 10.68
N SER A 204 15.00 14.39 10.08
CA SER A 204 15.15 15.84 9.98
C SER A 204 15.29 16.25 8.52
N THR A 205 14.84 17.46 8.19
CA THR A 205 15.08 18.01 6.85
C THR A 205 16.56 18.31 6.70
N PRO A 206 17.19 17.94 5.56
CA PRO A 206 18.54 18.39 5.26
C PRO A 206 18.63 19.91 5.40
N THR A 207 19.64 20.41 6.08
CA THR A 207 19.96 21.84 6.05
C THR A 207 20.33 22.15 4.62
N SER A 208 19.64 23.09 3.99
CA SER A 208 19.83 23.46 2.59
C SER A 208 21.32 23.68 2.28
N LEU A 209 21.82 23.02 1.23
CA LEU A 209 23.15 23.22 0.64
C LEU A 209 23.26 24.62 0.01
#